data_AF-A0A4U6LJZ4-F1
#
_entry.id   AF-A0A4U6LJZ4-F1
#
_cell.length_a   1.000
_cell.length_b   1.000
_cell.length_c   1.000
_cell.angle_alpha   90.00
_cell.angle_beta   90.00
_cell.angle_gamma   90.00
#
_symmetry.space_group_name_H-M   'P 1'
#
loop_
_entity.id
_entity.type
_entity.pdbx_description
1 polymer ?
#
loop_
_entity_poly.entity_id
_entity_poly.type
_entity_poly.pdbx_seq_one_letter_code
_entity_poly.pdbx_strand_id
1 'polypeptide(L)'
;MVKTAILSVVAACTLFSLIGCNNRTEVEVLQPTRAAELKPMQQSWRGILPCADCEGIETSLFLEKDGTWVMNERYQGVRDEPS
;
A
#
# COMPACT_ATOMS: atom_id res chain seq x y z
N MET A 1 -53.44 -26.30 21.32
CA MET A 1 -53.32 -25.05 20.54
C MET A 1 -52.16 -24.16 21.00
N VAL A 2 -51.97 -23.94 22.31
CA VAL A 2 -50.83 -23.17 22.85
C VAL A 2 -49.45 -23.83 22.63
N LYS A 3 -49.34 -25.16 22.77
CA LYS A 3 -48.06 -25.88 22.60
C LYS A 3 -47.51 -25.83 21.17
N THR A 4 -48.39 -25.87 20.17
CA THR A 4 -48.03 -25.73 18.74
C THR A 4 -47.63 -24.29 18.40
N ALA A 5 -48.29 -23.31 19.02
CA ALA A 5 -47.90 -21.90 18.89
C ALA A 5 -46.51 -21.63 19.49
N ILE A 6 -46.22 -22.18 20.68
CA ILE A 6 -44.90 -22.04 21.32
C ILE A 6 -43.79 -22.65 20.45
N LEU A 7 -44.02 -23.85 19.88
CA LEU A 7 -43.03 -24.48 18.99
C LEU A 7 -42.78 -23.66 17.71
N SER A 8 -43.82 -23.05 17.14
CA SER A 8 -43.67 -22.18 15.96
C SER A 8 -42.88 -20.90 16.24
N VAL A 9 -43.07 -20.31 17.42
CA VAL A 9 -42.34 -19.10 17.83
C VAL A 9 -40.85 -19.41 18.05
N VAL A 10 -40.52 -20.53 18.70
CA VAL A 10 -39.13 -20.94 18.90
C VAL A 10 -38.43 -21.19 17.57
N ALA A 11 -39.09 -21.89 16.63
CA ALA A 11 -38.55 -22.14 15.29
C ALA A 11 -38.35 -20.85 14.47
N ALA A 12 -39.25 -19.87 14.61
CA ALA A 12 -39.08 -18.58 13.94
C ALA A 12 -37.88 -17.80 14.51
N CYS A 13 -37.73 -17.75 15.83
CA CYS A 13 -36.63 -17.03 16.48
C CYS A 13 -35.24 -17.62 16.14
N THR A 14 -35.12 -18.94 16.02
CA THR A 14 -33.86 -19.59 15.62
C THR A 14 -33.51 -19.27 14.17
N LEU A 15 -34.48 -19.25 13.26
CA LEU A 15 -34.28 -18.85 11.87
C LEU A 15 -33.86 -17.38 11.74
N PHE A 16 -34.48 -16.46 12.50
CA PHE A 16 -34.11 -15.04 12.48
C PHE A 16 -32.69 -14.78 13.01
N SER A 17 -32.25 -15.58 14.00
CA SER A 17 -30.90 -15.47 14.55
C SER A 17 -29.81 -15.86 13.53
N LEU A 18 -30.11 -16.80 12.61
CA LEU A 18 -29.17 -17.23 11.57
C LEU A 18 -28.95 -16.17 10.47
N ILE A 19 -29.88 -15.24 10.27
CA ILE A 19 -29.73 -14.13 9.30
C ILE A 19 -28.56 -13.21 9.70
N GLY A 20 -28.25 -13.11 11.00
CA GLY A 20 -27.13 -12.32 11.52
C GLY A 20 -25.75 -13.01 11.40
N CYS A 21 -25.69 -14.33 11.23
CA CYS A 21 -24.44 -15.10 11.24
C CYS A 21 -23.63 -15.03 9.92
N ASN A 22 -24.07 -14.22 8.95
CA ASN A 22 -23.29 -13.93 7.75
C ASN A 22 -23.05 -12.42 7.55
N ASN A 23 -23.23 -11.62 8.60
CA ASN A 23 -22.78 -10.24 8.58
C ASN A 23 -21.26 -10.23 8.81
N ARG A 24 -20.51 -10.51 7.74
CA ARG A 24 -19.13 -10.03 7.65
C ARG A 24 -19.26 -8.52 7.57
N THR A 25 -19.29 -7.84 8.73
CA THR A 25 -18.84 -6.46 8.81
C THR A 25 -17.44 -6.50 8.25
N GLU A 26 -17.37 -6.17 6.96
CA GLU A 26 -16.15 -6.02 6.20
C GLU A 26 -15.31 -5.03 6.97
N VAL A 27 -14.43 -5.59 7.80
CA VAL A 27 -13.04 -5.16 7.92
C VAL A 27 -12.98 -3.64 7.81
N GLU A 28 -13.39 -2.97 8.88
CA GLU A 28 -12.86 -1.66 9.26
C GLU A 28 -11.38 -1.83 9.67
N VAL A 29 -10.61 -2.60 8.89
CA VAL A 29 -9.16 -2.59 8.94
C VAL A 29 -8.79 -1.62 7.85
N LEU A 30 -8.66 -0.36 8.27
CA LEU A 30 -7.97 0.70 7.54
C LEU A 30 -8.63 0.97 6.19
N GLN A 31 -9.38 2.08 6.09
CA GLN A 31 -9.56 2.75 4.80
C GLN A 31 -8.23 2.62 4.02
N PRO A 32 -8.16 1.85 2.93
CA PRO A 32 -6.92 1.69 2.20
C PRO A 32 -6.85 2.98 1.39
N THR A 33 -6.41 4.07 2.04
CA THR A 33 -6.14 5.39 1.47
C THR A 33 -6.91 5.58 0.17
N ARG A 34 -8.26 5.72 0.27
CA ARG A 34 -9.22 5.91 -0.84
C ARG A 34 -8.48 6.15 -2.14
N ALA A 35 -8.17 5.08 -2.89
CA ALA A 35 -7.21 5.03 -4.00
C ALA A 35 -6.74 6.43 -4.40
N ALA A 36 -5.70 6.93 -3.72
CA ALA A 36 -5.24 8.29 -3.95
C ALA A 36 -5.02 8.43 -5.46
N GLU A 37 -5.66 9.42 -6.07
CA GLU A 37 -5.57 9.68 -7.50
C GLU A 37 -4.09 9.62 -7.89
N LEU A 38 -3.73 8.67 -8.76
CA LEU A 38 -2.36 8.43 -9.16
C LEU A 38 -1.88 9.66 -9.92
N LYS A 39 -1.20 10.56 -9.21
CA LYS A 39 -0.56 11.71 -9.84
C LYS A 39 0.58 11.21 -10.71
N PRO A 40 0.72 11.73 -11.94
CA PRO A 40 1.86 11.42 -12.78
C PRO A 40 3.16 11.65 -12.02
N MET A 41 4.03 10.63 -12.00
CA MET A 41 5.30 10.70 -11.30
C MET A 41 6.29 11.53 -12.13
N GLN A 42 7.02 12.42 -11.45
CA GLN A 42 8.09 13.20 -12.08
C GLN A 42 9.15 12.26 -12.68
N GLN A 43 9.53 12.50 -13.93
CA GLN A 43 10.44 11.59 -14.66
C GLN A 43 11.91 11.82 -14.31
N SER A 44 12.29 12.99 -13.78
CA SER A 44 13.68 13.32 -13.46
C SER A 44 13.87 13.70 -12.00
N TRP A 45 14.80 13.05 -11.32
CA TRP A 45 15.18 13.36 -9.95
C TRP A 45 16.67 13.61 -9.84
N ARG A 46 17.03 14.51 -8.92
CA ARG A 46 18.41 14.85 -8.60
C ARG A 46 18.54 15.06 -7.11
N GLY A 47 19.64 14.61 -6.54
CA GLY A 47 19.95 14.79 -5.13
C GLY A 47 21.36 14.33 -4.82
N ILE A 48 21.79 14.59 -3.59
CA ILE A 48 23.05 14.04 -3.06
C ILE A 48 22.67 13.03 -1.98
N LEU A 49 23.05 11.78 -2.19
CA LEU A 49 22.84 10.70 -1.24
C LEU A 49 23.99 10.63 -0.23
N PRO A 50 23.72 10.22 1.03
CA PRO A 50 24.76 10.02 2.02
C PRO A 50 25.72 8.91 1.57
N CYS A 51 27.01 9.13 1.78
CA CYS A 51 28.07 8.22 1.39
C CYS A 51 28.84 7.75 2.62
N ALA A 52 29.30 6.49 2.62
CA ALA A 52 29.98 5.90 3.78
C ALA A 52 31.43 6.41 3.94
N ASP A 53 32.12 6.62 2.82
CA ASP A 53 33.55 6.90 2.72
C ASP A 53 33.87 8.05 1.76
N CYS A 54 32.86 8.82 1.39
CA CYS A 54 32.99 9.99 0.52
C CYS A 54 32.07 11.13 1.00
N GLU A 55 32.20 12.32 0.44
CA GLU A 55 31.42 13.49 0.89
C GLU A 55 29.92 13.35 0.57
N GLY A 56 29.61 12.62 -0.50
CA GLY A 56 28.25 12.38 -0.96
C GLY A 56 28.25 11.75 -2.36
N ILE A 57 27.11 11.17 -2.73
CA ILE A 57 26.90 10.64 -4.10
C ILE A 57 25.92 11.57 -4.79
N GLU A 58 26.41 12.38 -5.74
CA GLU A 58 25.53 13.17 -6.60
C GLU A 58 24.83 12.22 -7.58
N THR A 59 23.54 12.00 -7.33
CA THR A 59 22.71 11.05 -8.06
C THR A 59 21.70 11.78 -8.93
N SER A 60 21.63 11.38 -10.19
CA SER A 60 20.55 11.76 -11.11
C SER A 60 19.84 10.50 -11.60
N LEU A 61 18.52 10.48 -11.49
CA LEU A 61 17.68 9.36 -11.89
C LEU A 61 16.63 9.85 -12.88
N PHE A 62 16.58 9.19 -14.04
CA PHE A 62 15.55 9.41 -15.05
C PHE A 62 14.73 8.14 -15.21
N LEU A 63 13.41 8.26 -15.08
CA LEU A 63 12.46 7.19 -15.38
C LEU A 63 11.87 7.40 -16.77
N GLU A 64 11.96 6.38 -17.59
CA GLU A 64 11.34 6.35 -18.90
C GLU A 64 9.90 5.86 -18.84
N LYS A 65 9.11 6.25 -19.85
CA LYS A 65 7.69 5.86 -19.94
C LYS A 65 7.48 4.37 -20.22
N ASP A 66 8.50 3.70 -20.76
CA ASP A 66 8.49 2.26 -21.02
C ASP A 66 8.80 1.43 -19.76
N GLY A 67 9.01 2.09 -18.62
CA GLY A 67 9.32 1.47 -17.33
C GLY A 67 10.81 1.22 -17.11
N THR A 68 11.68 1.55 -18.07
CA THR A 68 13.13 1.54 -17.88
C THR A 68 13.59 2.79 -17.14
N TRP A 69 14.84 2.79 -16.70
CA TRP A 69 15.43 3.94 -16.01
C TRP A 69 16.92 4.04 -16.28
N VAL A 70 17.42 5.27 -16.20
CA VAL A 70 18.84 5.58 -16.28
C VAL A 70 19.23 6.33 -15.02
N MET A 71 20.28 5.85 -14.36
CA MET A 71 20.85 6.49 -13.17
C MET A 71 22.32 6.81 -13.43
N ASN A 72 22.72 8.00 -13.03
CA ASN A 72 24.12 8.41 -13.02
C ASN A 72 24.50 8.88 -11.62
N GLU A 73 25.64 8.41 -11.15
CA GLU A 73 26.15 8.61 -9.80
C GLU A 73 27.58 9.15 -9.89
N ARG A 74 27.81 10.28 -9.22
CA ARG A 74 29.14 10.88 -9.07
C ARG A 74 29.51 10.90 -7.59
N TYR A 75 30.51 10.12 -7.23
CA TYR A 75 31.09 10.13 -5.90
C TYR A 75 31.89 11.43 -5.70
N GLN A 76 31.57 12.17 -4.64
CA GLN A 76 32.21 13.45 -4.30
C GLN A 76 33.28 13.23 -3.23
N GLY A 77 34.38 13.98 -3.32
CA GLY A 77 35.44 13.91 -2.30
C GLY A 77 36.24 12.60 -2.28
N VAL A 78 36.06 11.72 -3.26
CA VAL A 78 36.96 10.57 -3.48
C VAL A 78 38.32 11.06 -3.94
N ARG A 79 39.38 10.64 -3.26
CA ARG A 79 40.77 10.88 -3.67
C ARG A 79 41.10 9.92 -4.81
N ASP A 80 41.00 10.44 -6.04
CA ASP A 80 41.39 9.86 -7.33
C ASP A 80 40.75 8.52 -7.73
N GLU A 81 40.26 8.47 -8.97
CA GLU A 81 39.73 7.27 -9.65
C GLU A 81 40.74 6.11 -9.63
N PRO A 82 40.31 4.86 -9.40
CA PRO A 82 41.12 3.73 -9.81
C PRO A 82 41.13 3.71 -11.35
N SER A 83 42.31 3.98 -11.90
CA SER A 83 42.67 3.83 -13.33
C SER A 83 42.33 2.46 -13.90
#